data_AF-A0A352RRH3-F1
#
_entry.id   AF-A0A352RRH3-F1
#
_cell.length_a   1.000
_cell.length_b   1.000
_cell.length_c   1.000
_cell.angle_alpha   90.00
_cell.angle_beta   90.00
_cell.angle_gamma   90.00
#
_symmetry.space_group_name_H-M   'P 1'
#
loop_
_entity.id
_entity.type
_entity.pdbx_description
1 polymer ?
#
loop_
_entity_poly.entity_id
_entity_poly.type
_entity_poly.pdbx_seq_one_letter_code
_entity_poly.pdbx_strand_id
1 'polypeptide(L)' 'RATLETPGAGRVLVVDGGGSMRCALVGGMLGVLAEKNGWAGIIVNGCVRDSEELKVCDVGIRAL' A
#
# COMPACT_ATOMS: atom_id res chain seq x y z
N ARG A 1 7.96 3.73 0.98
CA ARG A 1 8.49 3.55 -0.40
C ARG A 1 9.59 2.49 -0.45
N ALA A 2 10.77 2.71 0.14
CA ALA A 2 11.92 1.80 0.03
C ALA A 2 11.60 0.31 0.29
N THR A 3 10.77 0.01 1.29
CA THR A 3 10.35 -1.38 1.57
C THR A 3 9.61 -2.03 0.41
N LEU A 4 8.70 -1.30 -0.24
CA LEU A 4 7.94 -1.81 -1.39
C LEU A 4 8.80 -1.97 -2.65
N GLU A 5 9.98 -1.35 -2.71
CA GLU A 5 10.96 -1.55 -3.79
C GLU A 5 11.73 -2.87 -3.63
N THR A 6 11.63 -3.53 -2.48
CA THR A 6 12.23 -4.85 -2.26
C THR A 6 11.26 -5.97 -2.68
N PRO A 7 11.77 -7.18 -3.02
CA PRO A 7 10.92 -8.32 -3.35
C PRO A 7 9.95 -8.66 -2.21
N GLY A 8 8.66 -8.59 -2.48
CA GLY A 8 7.60 -8.91 -1.53
C GLY A 8 7.55 -10.40 -1.21
N ALA A 9 7.72 -11.26 -2.23
CA ALA A 9 7.64 -12.72 -2.11
C ALA A 9 6.33 -13.18 -1.41
N GLY A 10 5.21 -12.55 -1.73
CA GLY A 10 3.91 -12.83 -1.12
C GLY A 10 3.75 -12.33 0.32
N ARG A 11 4.66 -11.48 0.81
CA ARG A 11 4.52 -10.84 2.14
C ARG A 11 3.50 -9.71 2.12
N VAL A 12 3.06 -9.35 3.31
CA VAL A 12 2.18 -8.20 3.56
C VAL A 12 2.97 -7.11 4.27
N LEU A 13 2.89 -5.88 3.77
CA LEU A 13 3.47 -4.71 4.43
C LEU A 13 2.45 -4.09 5.38
N VAL A 14 2.82 -3.92 6.65
CA VAL A 14 2.02 -3.18 7.62
C VAL A 14 2.62 -1.79 7.82
N VAL A 15 1.81 -0.76 7.65
CA VAL A 15 2.18 0.65 7.83
C VAL A 15 1.38 1.22 8.98
N ASP A 16 2.06 1.57 10.07
CA ASP A 16 1.42 2.25 11.20
C ASP A 16 1.52 3.77 11.04
N GLY A 17 0.38 4.39 10.74
CA GLY A 17 0.22 5.85 10.65
C GLY A 17 -0.35 6.49 11.90
N GLY A 18 -0.51 5.73 13.00
CA GLY A 18 -1.21 6.17 14.20
C GLY A 18 -2.68 6.49 13.97
N GLY A 19 -3.29 5.94 12.91
CA GLY A 19 -4.66 6.23 12.52
C GLY A 19 -4.88 7.64 11.97
N SER A 20 -3.81 8.35 11.58
CA SER A 20 -3.91 9.71 11.06
C SER A 20 -4.60 9.73 9.70
N MET A 21 -5.67 10.52 9.60
CA MET A 21 -6.38 10.81 8.33
C MET A 21 -5.89 12.11 7.66
N ARG A 22 -4.87 12.77 8.22
CA ARG A 22 -4.40 14.08 7.77
C ARG A 22 -3.52 14.03 6.51
N CYS A 23 -2.88 12.90 6.24
CA CYS A 23 -1.95 12.75 5.13
C CYS A 23 -1.93 11.29 4.66
N ALA A 24 -2.07 11.10 3.35
CA ALA A 24 -2.07 9.78 2.75
C ALA A 24 -0.67 9.13 2.82
N LEU A 25 -0.61 7.92 3.37
CA LEU A 25 0.64 7.16 3.52
C LEU A 25 0.93 6.27 2.31
N VAL A 26 -0.13 5.88 1.60
CA VAL A 26 -0.09 5.08 0.37
C VAL A 26 -0.95 5.75 -0.69
N GLY A 27 -0.46 5.77 -1.92
CA GLY A 27 -1.15 6.27 -3.11
C GLY A 27 -0.87 5.38 -4.31
N GLY A 28 -1.42 5.71 -5.47
CA GLY A 28 -1.48 4.81 -6.63
C GLY A 28 -0.12 4.24 -7.04
N MET A 29 0.90 5.08 -7.12
CA MET A 29 2.28 4.67 -7.45
C MET A 29 2.85 3.61 -6.49
N LEU A 30 2.51 3.68 -5.20
CA LEU A 30 2.95 2.68 -4.21
C LEU A 30 2.19 1.36 -4.36
N GLY A 31 0.91 1.40 -4.76
CA GLY A 31 0.14 0.20 -5.11
C GLY A 31 0.74 -0.53 -6.30
N VAL A 32 1.00 0.19 -7.40
CA VAL A 32 1.66 -0.35 -8.60
C VAL A 32 3.04 -0.92 -8.28
N LEU A 33 3.80 -0.25 -7.40
CA LEU A 33 5.10 -0.74 -6.99
C LEU A 33 5.01 -2.04 -6.17
N ALA A 34 4.01 -2.16 -5.30
CA ALA A 34 3.78 -3.35 -4.50
C ALA A 34 3.40 -4.55 -5.37
N GLU A 35 2.50 -4.35 -6.33
CA GLU A 35 2.15 -5.35 -7.35
C GLU A 35 3.40 -5.78 -8.14
N LYS A 36 4.15 -4.83 -8.71
CA LYS A 36 5.36 -5.11 -9.50
C LYS A 36 6.42 -5.90 -8.75
N ASN A 37 6.55 -5.67 -7.44
CA ASN A 37 7.53 -6.36 -6.59
C ASN A 37 6.97 -7.62 -5.91
N GLY A 38 5.76 -8.06 -6.28
CA GLY A 38 5.18 -9.33 -5.81
C GLY A 38 4.80 -9.33 -4.33
N TRP A 39 4.31 -8.20 -3.82
CA TRP A 39 3.70 -8.12 -2.49
C TRP A 39 2.28 -8.68 -2.54
N ALA A 40 1.89 -9.43 -1.52
CA ALA A 40 0.51 -9.92 -1.41
C ALA A 40 -0.46 -8.81 -0.96
N GLY A 41 0.05 -7.84 -0.18
CA GLY A 41 -0.80 -6.75 0.29
C GLY A 41 -0.12 -5.67 1.11
N ILE A 42 -0.88 -4.61 1.39
CA ILE A 42 -0.52 -3.49 2.26
C ILE A 42 -1.68 -3.23 3.22
N ILE A 43 -1.39 -3.20 4.53
CA ILE A 43 -2.33 -2.76 5.57
C ILE A 43 -1.84 -1.43 6.12
N VAL A 44 -2.71 -0.42 6.10
CA VAL A 44 -2.38 0.95 6.53
C VAL A 44 -3.29 1.33 7.69
N ASN A 45 -2.70 1.59 8.86
CA ASN A 45 -3.37 2.24 9.98
C ASN A 45 -3.36 3.77 9.77
N GLY A 46 -4.16 4.24 8.81
CA GLY A 46 -4.22 5.63 8.37
C GLY A 46 -4.96 5.77 7.05
N CYS A 47 -4.89 6.94 6.40
CA CYS A 47 -5.53 7.15 5.11
C CYS A 47 -4.63 6.85 3.91
N VAL A 48 -5.29 6.59 2.78
CA VAL A 48 -4.68 6.41 1.46
C VAL A 48 -5.29 7.41 0.48
N ARG A 49 -4.63 7.62 -0.66
CA ARG A 49 -5.15 8.42 -1.78
C ARG A 49 -5.18 7.59 -3.06
N ASP A 50 -5.78 8.15 -4.11
CA ASP A 50 -5.86 7.52 -5.44
C ASP A 50 -6.59 6.17 -5.39
N SER A 51 -7.69 6.09 -4.63
CA SER A 51 -8.40 4.84 -4.35
C SER A 51 -8.92 4.11 -5.59
N GLU A 52 -9.20 4.83 -6.67
CA GLU A 52 -9.55 4.24 -7.97
C GLU A 52 -8.37 3.52 -8.61
N GLU A 53 -7.17 4.12 -8.60
CA GLU A 53 -5.95 3.46 -9.08
C GLU A 53 -5.60 2.24 -8.23
N LEU A 54 -5.72 2.36 -6.91
CA LEU A 54 -5.43 1.26 -5.98
C LEU A 54 -6.37 0.06 -6.17
N LYS A 55 -7.62 0.27 -6.60
CA LYS A 55 -8.58 -0.81 -6.89
C LYS A 55 -8.21 -1.63 -8.14
N VAL A 56 -7.42 -1.07 -9.04
CA VAL A 56 -7.04 -1.72 -10.31
C VAL A 56 -5.77 -2.57 -10.13
N CYS A 57 -4.97 -2.30 -9.10
CA CYS A 57 -3.74 -3.06 -8.82
C CYS A 57 -4.07 -4.48 -8.31
N ASP A 58 -3.34 -5.49 -8.77
CA ASP A 58 -3.45 -6.88 -8.28
C ASP A 58 -2.70 -7.07 -6.94
N VAL A 59 -3.06 -6.26 -5.94
CA VAL A 59 -2.49 -6.32 -4.58
C VAL A 59 -3.55 -5.94 -3.54
N GLY A 60 -3.64 -6.70 -2.46
CA GLY A 60 -4.62 -6.45 -1.40
C GLY A 60 -4.28 -5.19 -0.60
N ILE A 61 -5.12 -4.15 -0.64
CA ILE A 61 -4.88 -2.91 0.12
C ILE A 61 -6.04 -2.65 1.09
N ARG A 62 -5.70 -2.44 2.37
CA ARG A 62 -6.65 -2.07 3.42
C ARG A 62 -6.18 -0.80 4.14
N ALA A 63 -7.11 0.13 4.34
CA ALA A 63 -6.91 1.37 5.07
C ALA A 63 -8.13 1.66 5.98
N LEU A 64 -8.01 2.67 6.84
CA LEU A 64 -9.10 3.15 7.71
C LEU A 64 -10.20 3.88 6.94
#